data_AF-A0A433ILA5-F1
#
_entry.id   AF-A0A433ILA5-F1
#
_cell.length_a   1.000
_cell.length_b   1.000
_cell.length_c   1.000
_cell.angle_alpha   90.00
_cell.angle_beta   90.00
_cell.angle_gamma   90.00
#
_symmetry.space_group_name_H-M   'P 1'
#
loop_
_entity.id
_entity.type
_entity.pdbx_description
1 polymer ?
#
loop_
_entity_poly.entity_id
_entity_poly.type
_entity_poly.pdbx_seq_one_letter_code
_entity_poly.pdbx_strand_id
1 'polypeptide(L)'
;MSRTTGFWYFCMALLAPLPTLAGHGDPPAPGQPLIIDVRTTDEYQQGHVREAVNIPFDEISTRIAALAPAHDARIVLYCRSGRRASIAEQTLRQLGYQQVENQGGLGDMLRNGYAE
;
A
#
# COMPACT_ATOMS: atom_id res chain seq x y z
N MET A 1 -43.53 5.83 43.61
CA MET A 1 -42.95 4.46 43.69
C MET A 1 -43.25 3.70 42.40
N SER A 2 -42.34 2.76 42.04
CA SER A 2 -42.29 1.89 40.85
C SER A 2 -41.42 2.44 39.70
N ARG A 3 -40.12 2.12 39.67
CA ARG A 3 -39.43 0.91 39.11
C ARG A 3 -39.09 1.10 37.62
N THR A 4 -37.83 1.43 37.30
CA THR A 4 -36.84 0.59 36.55
C THR A 4 -37.38 -0.01 35.24
N THR A 5 -36.79 0.13 34.06
CA THR A 5 -35.47 -0.41 33.64
C THR A 5 -35.17 0.08 32.21
N GLY A 6 -33.91 0.42 31.90
CA GLY A 6 -33.46 0.72 30.53
C GLY A 6 -33.15 -0.55 29.73
N PHE A 7 -33.19 -0.46 28.40
CA PHE A 7 -32.58 -1.37 27.41
C PHE A 7 -32.65 -0.65 26.06
N TRP A 8 -31.61 0.08 25.64
CA TRP A 8 -30.58 -0.43 24.74
C TRP A 8 -31.12 -1.44 23.70
N TYR A 9 -31.77 -0.93 22.65
CA TYR A 9 -31.93 -1.63 21.38
C TYR A 9 -31.16 -0.81 20.33
N PHE A 10 -29.85 -1.03 20.20
CA PHE A 10 -29.24 -2.08 19.37
C PHE A 10 -29.51 -1.84 17.88
N CYS A 11 -28.57 -1.07 17.31
CA CYS A 11 -28.15 -1.00 15.93
C CYS A 11 -28.58 -2.23 15.09
N MET A 12 -29.61 -2.06 14.25
CA MET A 12 -29.92 -3.02 13.18
C MET A 12 -29.14 -2.58 11.93
N ALA A 13 -27.85 -2.94 11.93
CA ALA A 13 -27.00 -2.91 10.76
C ALA A 13 -27.49 -3.98 9.76
N LEU A 14 -28.16 -3.53 8.71
CA LEU A 14 -28.29 -4.27 7.46
C LEU A 14 -27.68 -3.41 6.34
N LEU A 15 -26.37 -3.17 6.44
CA LEU A 15 -25.55 -2.90 5.27
C LEU A 15 -25.03 -4.25 4.80
N ALA A 16 -25.64 -4.79 3.74
CA ALA A 16 -25.01 -5.84 2.97
C ALA A 16 -23.69 -5.27 2.40
N PRO A 17 -22.53 -5.91 2.61
CA PRO A 17 -21.31 -5.49 1.93
C PRO A 17 -21.49 -5.83 0.45
N LEU A 18 -21.57 -4.80 -0.39
CA LEU A 18 -21.35 -4.99 -1.83
C LEU A 18 -19.93 -5.56 -2.00
N PRO A 19 -19.71 -6.50 -2.93
CA PRO A 19 -18.36 -6.91 -3.28
C PRO A 19 -17.70 -5.70 -3.95
N THR A 20 -16.82 -5.02 -3.21
CA THR A 20 -15.98 -3.96 -3.79
C THR A 20 -15.18 -4.61 -4.91
N LEU A 21 -15.46 -4.18 -6.14
CA LEU A 21 -14.70 -4.54 -7.32
C LEU A 21 -13.24 -4.16 -7.05
N ALA A 22 -12.40 -5.16 -6.80
CA ALA A 22 -10.96 -5.01 -6.75
C ALA A 22 -10.49 -4.58 -8.14
N GLY A 23 -10.12 -3.30 -8.28
CA GLY A 23 -9.69 -2.76 -9.54
C GLY A 23 -9.10 -1.37 -9.41
N HIS A 24 -7.76 -1.33 -9.46
CA HIS A 24 -6.97 -0.21 -9.98
C HIS A 24 -6.85 1.06 -9.10
N GLY A 25 -6.04 0.96 -8.03
CA GLY A 25 -5.25 2.10 -7.56
C GLY A 25 -5.81 2.94 -6.41
N ASP A 26 -6.69 2.39 -5.58
CA ASP A 26 -7.06 3.06 -4.34
C ASP A 26 -5.85 3.16 -3.38
N PRO A 27 -5.68 4.29 -2.67
CA PRO A 27 -4.68 4.40 -1.63
C PRO A 27 -4.94 3.31 -0.56
N PRO A 28 -3.89 2.69 -0.01
CA PRO A 28 -4.04 1.60 0.94
C PRO A 28 -4.88 2.04 2.13
N ALA A 29 -5.76 1.16 2.60
CA ALA A 29 -6.55 1.40 3.79
C ALA A 29 -5.64 1.72 4.99
N PRO A 30 -6.07 2.53 5.97
CA PRO A 30 -5.26 2.84 7.14
C PRO A 30 -4.85 1.56 7.87
N GLY A 31 -3.56 1.22 7.80
CA GLY A 31 -2.98 -0.02 8.34
C GLY A 31 -2.37 -0.97 7.30
N GLN A 32 -2.58 -0.74 5.99
CA GLN A 32 -1.95 -1.51 4.92
C GLN A 32 -0.67 -0.82 4.42
N PRO A 33 0.42 -1.58 4.16
CA PRO A 33 1.62 -1.01 3.57
C PRO A 33 1.36 -0.61 2.11
N LEU A 34 1.77 0.60 1.72
CA LEU A 34 1.81 1.03 0.32
C LEU A 34 2.92 0.29 -0.41
N ILE A 35 2.56 -0.67 -1.25
CA ILE A 35 3.52 -1.42 -2.05
C ILE A 35 3.81 -0.62 -3.32
N ILE A 36 5.09 -0.38 -3.63
CA ILE A 36 5.53 0.39 -4.80
C ILE A 36 6.50 -0.44 -5.64
N ASP A 37 6.13 -0.63 -6.91
CA ASP A 37 7.01 -1.23 -7.92
C ASP A 37 7.83 -0.14 -8.61
N VAL A 38 9.14 -0.15 -8.42
CA VAL A 38 10.07 0.83 -9.03
C VAL A 38 10.61 0.45 -10.41
N ARG A 39 10.01 -0.55 -11.05
CA ARG A 39 10.31 -1.00 -12.43
C ARG A 39 9.57 -0.13 -13.45
N THR A 40 9.85 -0.39 -14.74
CA THR A 40 9.11 0.26 -15.83
C THR A 40 7.67 -0.25 -15.91
N THR A 41 6.79 0.53 -16.54
CA THR A 41 5.39 0.16 -16.69
C THR A 41 5.21 -1.11 -17.52
N ASP A 42 6.02 -1.35 -18.56
CA ASP A 42 6.01 -2.60 -19.32
C ASP A 42 6.32 -3.82 -18.43
N GLU A 43 7.31 -3.67 -17.55
CA GLU A 43 7.73 -4.71 -16.59
C GLU A 43 6.62 -5.02 -15.57
N TYR A 44 5.86 -4.00 -15.16
CA TYR A 44 4.71 -4.12 -14.27
C TYR A 44 3.52 -4.78 -14.96
N GLN A 45 3.22 -4.43 -16.22
CA GLN A 45 2.13 -5.03 -17.00
C GLN A 45 2.34 -6.52 -17.28
N GLN A 46 3.60 -6.96 -17.38
CA GLN A 46 3.95 -8.39 -17.53
C GLN A 46 3.68 -9.22 -16.27
N GLY A 47 3.61 -8.57 -15.10
CA GLY A 47 3.37 -9.22 -13.82
C GLY A 47 3.92 -8.40 -12.66
N HIS A 48 3.05 -8.18 -11.68
CA HIS A 48 3.33 -7.41 -10.48
C HIS A 48 2.63 -8.02 -9.26
N VAL A 49 3.05 -7.57 -8.08
CA VAL A 49 2.43 -7.91 -6.80
C VAL A 49 1.07 -7.22 -6.70
N ARG A 50 0.04 -7.89 -6.16
CA ARG A 50 -1.28 -7.28 -6.00
C ARG A 50 -1.21 -6.06 -5.07
N GLU A 51 -2.02 -5.04 -5.36
CA GLU A 51 -2.03 -3.75 -4.65
C GLU A 51 -0.72 -2.94 -4.79
N ALA A 52 0.25 -3.41 -5.59
CA ALA A 52 1.42 -2.61 -5.90
C ALA A 52 1.09 -1.46 -6.84
N VAL A 53 1.56 -0.27 -6.53
CA VAL A 53 1.52 0.90 -7.40
C VAL A 53 2.81 0.98 -8.19
N ASN A 54 2.74 1.06 -9.52
CA ASN A 54 3.95 1.27 -10.33
C ASN A 54 4.38 2.73 -10.29
N ILE A 55 5.60 2.97 -9.79
CA ILE A 55 6.25 4.27 -9.83
C ILE A 55 7.71 4.05 -10.19
N PRO A 56 8.12 4.35 -11.44
CA PRO A 56 9.51 4.28 -11.83
C PRO A 56 10.41 5.04 -10.84
N PHE A 57 11.60 4.50 -10.54
CA PHE A 57 12.50 5.11 -9.54
C PHE A 57 12.87 6.58 -9.87
N ASP A 58 12.82 6.95 -11.15
CA ASP A 58 13.05 8.29 -11.67
C ASP A 58 11.89 9.26 -11.38
N GLU A 59 10.66 8.75 -11.22
CA GLU A 59 9.46 9.54 -10.95
C GLU A 59 9.03 9.49 -9.46
N ILE A 60 9.73 8.72 -8.63
CA ILE A 60 9.27 8.49 -7.26
C ILE A 60 9.23 9.74 -6.39
N SER A 61 10.17 10.66 -6.60
CA SER A 61 10.26 11.90 -5.83
C SER A 61 9.08 12.84 -6.06
N THR A 62 8.47 12.81 -7.25
CA THR A 62 7.35 13.68 -7.63
C THR A 62 6.01 13.02 -7.41
N ARG A 63 5.92 11.69 -7.61
CA ARG A 63 4.64 10.96 -7.49
C ARG A 63 4.31 10.51 -6.07
N ILE A 64 5.31 10.29 -5.20
CA ILE A 64 5.04 9.74 -3.87
C ILE A 64 4.12 10.62 -3.04
N ALA A 65 4.25 11.95 -3.12
CA ALA A 65 3.45 12.89 -2.33
C ALA A 65 1.94 12.78 -2.63
N ALA A 66 1.56 12.35 -3.83
CA ALA A 66 0.17 12.14 -4.21
C ALA A 66 -0.43 10.84 -3.62
N LEU A 67 0.40 9.83 -3.40
CA LEU A 67 -0.03 8.50 -2.93
C LEU A 67 0.11 8.34 -1.43
N ALA A 68 1.21 8.86 -0.88
CA ALA A 68 1.51 8.87 0.54
C ALA A 68 1.73 10.33 0.98
N PRO A 69 0.67 11.15 1.13
CA PRO A 69 0.81 12.50 1.66
C PRO A 69 1.30 12.51 3.11
N ALA A 70 1.10 11.40 3.84
CA ALA A 70 1.55 11.21 5.21
C ALA A 70 2.95 10.58 5.22
N HIS A 71 3.91 11.23 5.89
CA HIS A 71 5.31 10.79 5.93
C HIS A 71 5.55 9.57 6.86
N ASP A 72 4.56 9.24 7.68
CA ASP A 72 4.51 8.05 8.53
C ASP A 72 3.87 6.84 7.83
N ALA A 73 3.39 7.00 6.59
CA ALA A 73 2.86 5.91 5.80
C ALA A 73 3.92 4.81 5.61
N ARG A 74 3.52 3.56 5.87
CA ARG A 74 4.38 2.40 5.65
C ARG A 74 4.49 2.14 4.15
N ILE A 75 5.68 2.33 3.59
CA ILE A 75 5.97 2.17 2.17
C ILE A 75 6.89 0.97 1.99
N VAL A 76 6.46 0.03 1.16
CA VAL A 76 7.23 -1.16 0.80
C VAL A 76 7.64 -1.04 -0.66
N LEU A 77 8.94 -0.97 -0.91
CA LEU A 77 9.51 -0.85 -2.24
C LEU A 77 10.06 -2.19 -2.71
N TYR A 78 9.85 -2.49 -3.97
CA TYR A 78 10.51 -3.63 -4.61
C TYR A 78 10.86 -3.32 -6.07
N CYS A 79 11.79 -4.10 -6.59
CA CYS A 79 12.33 -3.97 -7.94
C CYS A 79 12.45 -5.36 -8.59
N ARG A 80 13.22 -5.51 -9.67
CA ARG A 80 13.63 -6.81 -10.20
C ARG A 80 14.68 -7.51 -9.31
N SER A 81 15.61 -6.75 -8.74
CA SER A 81 16.78 -7.28 -7.99
C SER A 81 17.19 -6.46 -6.76
N GLY A 82 16.34 -5.53 -6.30
CA GLY A 82 16.61 -4.67 -5.14
C GLY A 82 17.43 -3.40 -5.38
N ARG A 83 18.28 -3.32 -6.43
CA ARG A 83 19.17 -2.15 -6.61
C ARG A 83 18.43 -0.83 -6.84
N ARG A 84 17.41 -0.80 -7.71
CA ARG A 84 16.60 0.42 -7.92
C ARG A 84 15.75 0.76 -6.70
N ALA A 85 15.29 -0.27 -5.97
CA ALA A 85 14.50 -0.09 -4.76
C ALA A 85 15.33 0.58 -3.64
N SER A 86 16.62 0.26 -3.50
CA SER A 86 17.51 0.96 -2.56
C SER A 86 17.67 2.45 -2.90
N ILE A 87 17.79 2.80 -4.19
CA ILE A 87 17.88 4.20 -4.62
C ILE A 87 16.60 4.94 -4.27
N ALA A 88 15.46 4.35 -4.62
CA ALA A 88 14.14 4.88 -4.31
C ALA A 88 13.90 5.03 -2.80
N GLU A 89 14.34 4.05 -2.00
CA GLU A 89 14.27 4.11 -0.54
C GLU A 89 15.04 5.31 0.00
N GLN A 90 16.27 5.50 -0.47
CA GLN A 90 17.11 6.61 -0.04
C GLN A 90 16.48 7.96 -0.40
N THR A 91 15.92 8.09 -1.61
CA THR A 91 15.16 9.27 -2.04
C THR A 91 13.96 9.53 -1.14
N LEU A 92 13.20 8.49 -0.79
CA LEU A 92 12.03 8.63 0.09
C LEU A 92 12.42 9.02 1.52
N ARG A 93 13.49 8.42 2.07
CA ARG A 93 14.02 8.83 3.37
C ARG A 93 14.50 10.29 3.35
N GLN A 94 15.10 10.76 2.25
CA GLN A 94 15.49 12.17 2.09
C GLN A 94 14.28 13.12 2.03
N LEU A 95 13.15 12.67 1.48
CA LEU A 95 11.89 13.42 1.47
C LEU A 95 11.18 13.45 2.84
N GLY A 96 11.69 12.68 3.82
CA GLY A 96 11.17 12.65 5.18
C GLY A 96 10.26 11.48 5.50
N TYR A 97 10.11 10.50 4.59
CA TYR A 97 9.37 9.28 4.86
C TYR A 97 10.15 8.41 5.86
N GLN A 98 9.49 8.07 6.97
CA GLN A 98 10.14 7.36 8.07
C GLN A 98 10.01 5.84 7.93
N GLN A 99 8.87 5.38 7.40
CA GLN A 99 8.48 3.97 7.34
C GLN A 99 8.69 3.41 5.94
N VAL A 100 9.92 3.47 5.43
CA VAL A 100 10.27 2.93 4.10
C VAL A 100 11.03 1.61 4.26
N GLU A 101 10.59 0.59 3.53
CA GLU A 101 11.12 -0.77 3.61
C GLU A 101 11.42 -1.29 2.20
N ASN A 102 12.65 -1.76 1.97
CA ASN A 102 13.03 -2.38 0.71
C ASN A 102 12.95 -3.90 0.83
N GLN A 103 12.04 -4.51 0.09
CA GLN A 103 11.80 -5.95 0.08
C GLN A 103 12.55 -6.68 -1.06
N GLY A 104 13.42 -5.98 -1.80
CA GLY A 104 14.32 -6.58 -2.78
C GLY A 104 13.71 -6.74 -4.17
N GLY A 105 13.67 -7.97 -4.67
CA GLY A 105 13.17 -8.33 -5.99
C GLY A 105 11.69 -8.74 -6.00
N LEU A 106 11.08 -8.78 -7.19
CA LEU A 106 9.74 -9.37 -7.39
C LEU A 106 9.68 -10.80 -6.82
N GLY A 107 10.73 -11.60 -7.03
CA GLY A 107 10.81 -12.95 -6.46
C GLY A 107 10.85 -12.98 -4.93
N ASP A 108 11.38 -11.95 -4.27
CA ASP A 108 11.37 -11.84 -2.81
C ASP A 108 9.98 -11.47 -2.30
N MET A 109 9.30 -10.54 -2.98
CA MET A 109 7.90 -10.20 -2.67
C MET A 109 6.99 -11.41 -2.77
N LEU A 110 7.13 -12.21 -3.83
CA LEU A 110 6.34 -13.44 -3.99
C LEU A 110 6.65 -14.46 -2.88
N ARG A 111 7.92 -14.59 -2.47
CA ARG A 111 8.32 -15.48 -1.35
C ARG A 111 7.82 -15.00 0.01
N ASN A 112 7.72 -13.69 0.20
CA ASN A 112 7.31 -13.07 1.45
C ASN A 112 5.78 -13.01 1.62
N GLY A 113 5.03 -13.66 0.72
CA GLY A 113 3.58 -13.79 0.83
C GLY A 113 2.80 -12.57 0.36
N TYR A 114 3.43 -11.66 -0.39
CA TYR A 114 2.71 -10.54 -1.02
C TYR A 114 1.95 -10.98 -2.30
N ALA A 115 2.08 -12.25 -2.70
CA ALA A 115 1.40 -12.85 -3.84
C ALA A 115 0.06 -13.47 -3.44
N GLU A 116 -1.00 -12.67 -3.33
CA GLU A 116 -2.39 -13.14 -3.29
C GLU A 116 -3.27 -12.23 -4.15
#